data_AF-A0A9D7YHH8-F1
#
_entry.id   AF-A0A9D7YHH8-F1
#
_cell.length_a   1.000
_cell.length_b   1.000
_cell.length_c   1.000
_cell.angle_alpha   90.00
_cell.angle_beta   90.00
_cell.angle_gamma   90.00
#
_symmetry.space_group_name_H-M   'P 1'
#
loop_
_entity.id
_entity.type
_entity.pdbx_description
1 polymer ?
#
loop_
_entity_poly.entity_id
_entity_poly.type
_entity_poly.pdbx_seq_one_letter_code
_entity_poly.pdbx_strand_id
1 'polypeptide(L)'
;MNRPTRHVLPALFAALFASALCAAQAVRYDGHRVVRVEVRDAADAALMETISPDMWSHHAGPGPVDYRVSPEGLAALDASGLAYVTLIPDVQARIDQEREAVALAGERGFGFFDAYRTYAEFDAWANALAAAHPGLVSRFDAGLSLQGRSIFGVRLRPAGAPADRPSVLFNGCQHAREWISPMTVAFIADSFASGYGVDPRITAILDELDVDFIPIVNPDGYVHSWTSERLWRKNRRPNPGGSFGVDINRNWGYEWGGPGSSGTPSNDTYRGPAPFSEPETQVLSQYIASQTGLRAHIDFHSYSQLVLAPWGWTTAPAPDAPALNGLADAMADAIFGVHQEVYVAGPISTTPYLAVLTP
;
A
#
# COMPACT_ATOMS: atom_id res chain seq x y z
N MET A 1 75.34 -34.08 18.47
CA MET A 1 75.30 -34.38 17.03
C MET A 1 73.84 -34.50 16.60
N ASN A 2 73.42 -33.61 15.71
CA ASN A 2 72.16 -33.52 14.94
C ASN A 2 71.00 -34.46 15.28
N ARG A 3 69.90 -33.88 15.78
CA ARG A 3 68.53 -34.24 15.35
C ARG A 3 67.67 -32.97 15.23
N PRO A 4 66.94 -32.76 14.13
CA PRO A 4 66.18 -31.54 13.90
C PRO A 4 64.82 -31.62 14.60
N THR A 5 64.41 -30.50 15.20
CA THR A 5 63.06 -30.24 15.70
C THR A 5 62.09 -30.16 14.53
N ARG A 6 61.15 -31.11 14.46
CA ARG A 6 59.99 -31.05 13.54
C ARG A 6 58.99 -30.05 14.10
N HIS A 7 58.80 -28.94 13.39
CA HIS A 7 57.65 -28.06 13.58
C HIS A 7 56.38 -28.77 13.12
N VAL A 8 55.43 -28.97 14.02
CA VAL A 8 54.06 -29.39 13.71
C VAL A 8 53.24 -28.10 13.58
N LEU A 9 52.91 -27.69 12.35
CA LEU A 9 51.82 -26.74 12.13
C LEU A 9 50.50 -27.52 12.18
N PRO A 10 49.49 -27.10 12.97
CA PRO A 10 48.14 -27.59 12.78
C PRO A 10 47.54 -26.90 11.54
N ALA A 11 47.09 -27.70 10.58
CA ALA A 11 46.29 -27.21 9.46
C ALA A 11 44.95 -26.70 9.99
N LEU A 12 44.73 -25.38 9.94
CA LEU A 12 43.41 -24.79 10.08
C LEU A 12 42.60 -25.12 8.82
N PHE A 13 41.69 -26.09 8.92
CA PHE A 13 40.59 -26.24 7.99
C PHE A 13 39.59 -25.12 8.26
N ALA A 14 39.62 -24.06 7.45
CA ALA A 14 38.53 -23.11 7.38
C ALA A 14 37.37 -23.76 6.61
N ALA A 15 36.36 -24.25 7.34
CA ALA A 15 35.10 -24.67 6.74
C ALA A 15 34.32 -23.41 6.32
N LEU A 16 34.42 -23.06 5.04
CA LEU A 16 33.52 -22.12 4.39
C LEU A 16 32.14 -22.78 4.28
N PHE A 17 31.25 -22.51 5.23
CA PHE A 17 29.82 -22.73 5.05
C PHE A 17 29.30 -21.67 4.07
N ALA A 18 29.30 -21.99 2.77
CA ALA A 18 28.46 -21.29 1.82
C ALA A 18 27.02 -21.74 2.06
N SER A 19 26.26 -20.96 2.83
CA SER A 19 24.81 -21.10 2.88
C SER A 19 24.25 -20.66 1.53
N ALA A 20 24.02 -21.63 0.64
CA ALA A 20 23.17 -21.43 -0.52
C ALA A 20 21.74 -21.23 0.00
N LEU A 21 21.36 -19.97 0.21
CA LEU A 21 19.95 -19.58 0.28
C LEU A 21 19.37 -19.92 -1.09
N CYS A 22 18.60 -20.99 -1.18
CA CYS A 22 17.60 -21.15 -2.24
C CYS A 22 16.64 -19.95 -2.10
N ALA A 23 16.95 -18.85 -2.78
CA ALA A 23 15.95 -17.83 -3.03
C ALA A 23 14.87 -18.53 -3.88
N ALA A 24 13.67 -18.71 -3.31
CA ALA A 24 12.53 -19.14 -4.09
C ALA A 24 12.41 -18.19 -5.29
N GLN A 25 12.24 -18.75 -6.49
CA GLN A 25 12.15 -17.95 -7.69
C GLN A 25 10.95 -17.00 -7.58
N ALA A 26 11.15 -15.73 -7.88
CA ALA A 26 10.08 -14.74 -7.87
C ALA A 26 8.94 -15.20 -8.79
N VAL A 27 7.70 -14.97 -8.37
CA VAL A 27 6.51 -15.25 -9.16
C VAL A 27 6.58 -14.46 -10.46
N ARG A 28 6.43 -15.17 -11.58
CA ARG A 28 6.37 -14.56 -12.91
C ARG A 28 4.95 -14.61 -13.46
N TYR A 29 4.66 -13.65 -14.32
CA TYR A 29 3.37 -13.46 -14.98
C TYR A 29 3.52 -13.48 -16.51
N ASP A 30 4.45 -14.29 -17.03
CA ASP A 30 4.73 -14.37 -18.47
C ASP A 30 3.43 -14.70 -19.24
N GLY A 31 3.09 -13.86 -20.21
CA GLY A 31 1.88 -14.01 -21.02
C GLY A 31 0.56 -13.65 -20.31
N HIS A 32 0.58 -13.28 -19.03
CA HIS A 32 -0.60 -12.70 -18.38
C HIS A 32 -0.92 -11.34 -18.98
N ARG A 33 -2.21 -11.03 -19.05
CA ARG A 33 -2.73 -9.75 -19.54
C ARG A 33 -3.57 -9.06 -18.50
N VAL A 34 -3.67 -7.74 -18.57
CA VAL A 34 -4.80 -7.04 -17.95
C VAL A 34 -5.79 -6.69 -19.05
N VAL A 35 -7.03 -7.13 -18.86
CA VAL A 35 -8.13 -6.89 -19.78
C VAL A 35 -9.25 -6.17 -19.05
N ARG A 36 -9.98 -5.33 -19.78
CA ARG A 36 -11.22 -4.71 -19.34
C ARG A 36 -12.37 -5.46 -19.98
N VAL A 37 -13.16 -6.15 -19.16
CA VAL A 37 -14.32 -6.94 -19.58
C VAL A 37 -15.57 -6.11 -19.35
N GLU A 38 -16.47 -6.10 -20.33
CA GLU A 38 -17.80 -5.50 -20.18
C GLU A 38 -18.73 -6.50 -19.47
N VAL A 39 -18.82 -6.41 -18.15
CA VAL A 39 -19.70 -7.25 -17.33
C VAL A 39 -21.13 -6.72 -17.48
N ARG A 40 -22.09 -7.55 -17.89
CA ARG A 40 -23.48 -7.09 -18.12
C ARG A 40 -24.40 -7.37 -16.94
N ASP A 41 -24.16 -8.48 -16.25
CA ASP A 41 -25.00 -8.96 -15.17
C ASP A 41 -24.22 -9.83 -14.17
N ALA A 42 -24.93 -10.37 -13.18
CA ALA A 42 -24.35 -11.22 -12.15
C ALA A 42 -23.83 -12.56 -12.68
N ALA A 43 -24.33 -13.05 -13.81
CA ALA A 43 -23.85 -14.29 -14.42
C ALA A 43 -22.48 -14.07 -15.08
N ASP A 44 -22.30 -12.95 -15.77
CA ASP A 44 -20.99 -12.53 -16.29
C ASP A 44 -19.98 -12.35 -15.14
N ALA A 45 -20.37 -11.69 -14.05
CA ALA A 45 -19.51 -11.51 -12.88
C ALA A 45 -19.08 -12.84 -12.25
N ALA A 46 -20.02 -13.79 -12.08
CA ALA A 46 -19.72 -15.12 -11.55
C ALA A 46 -18.84 -15.96 -12.50
N LEU A 47 -19.03 -15.79 -13.82
CA LEU A 47 -18.16 -16.41 -14.83
C LEU A 47 -16.74 -15.85 -14.73
N MET A 48 -16.59 -14.53 -14.60
CA MET A 48 -15.29 -13.91 -14.45
C MET A 48 -14.57 -14.33 -13.17
N GLU A 49 -15.27 -14.49 -12.05
CA GLU A 49 -14.69 -15.05 -10.81
C GLU A 49 -14.11 -16.46 -11.04
N THR A 50 -14.69 -17.23 -11.96
CA THR A 50 -14.19 -18.56 -12.35
C THR A 50 -13.01 -18.48 -13.32
N ILE A 51 -13.05 -17.55 -14.28
CA ILE A 51 -12.00 -17.38 -15.30
C ILE A 51 -10.74 -16.76 -14.70
N SER A 52 -10.91 -15.70 -13.93
CA SER A 52 -9.83 -15.05 -13.19
C SER A 52 -10.36 -14.35 -11.94
N PRO A 53 -10.06 -14.85 -10.73
CA PRO A 53 -10.45 -14.20 -9.49
C PRO A 53 -9.59 -12.96 -9.17
N ASP A 54 -8.59 -12.62 -9.99
CA ASP A 54 -7.74 -11.43 -9.78
C ASP A 54 -8.34 -10.19 -10.45
N MET A 55 -9.40 -9.69 -9.82
CA MET A 55 -10.05 -8.42 -10.17
C MET A 55 -9.21 -7.25 -9.66
N TRP A 56 -8.96 -6.30 -10.56
CA TRP A 56 -8.17 -5.09 -10.28
C TRP A 56 -9.06 -3.86 -10.08
N SER A 57 -10.21 -3.80 -10.77
CA SER A 57 -11.21 -2.75 -10.55
C SER A 57 -11.79 -2.82 -9.14
N HIS A 58 -12.13 -1.64 -8.61
CA HIS A 58 -12.82 -1.51 -7.32
C HIS A 58 -14.34 -1.61 -7.48
N HIS A 59 -14.87 -2.47 -8.33
CA HIS A 59 -16.30 -2.76 -8.35
C HIS A 59 -16.55 -4.12 -9.00
N ALA A 60 -17.49 -4.86 -8.42
CA ALA A 60 -18.04 -6.08 -9.01
C ALA A 60 -19.50 -5.79 -9.36
N GLY A 61 -19.80 -5.64 -10.65
CA GLY A 61 -21.14 -5.30 -11.12
C GLY A 61 -21.16 -4.96 -12.61
N PRO A 62 -22.32 -4.60 -13.16
CA PRO A 62 -22.43 -4.22 -14.56
C PRO A 62 -21.54 -3.02 -14.90
N GLY A 63 -20.77 -3.13 -15.98
CA GLY A 63 -19.84 -2.12 -16.44
C GLY A 63 -18.44 -2.67 -16.76
N PRO A 64 -17.49 -1.77 -17.04
CA PRO A 64 -16.11 -2.13 -17.36
C PRO A 64 -15.34 -2.56 -16.11
N VAL A 65 -14.95 -3.83 -16.05
CA VAL A 65 -14.18 -4.40 -14.93
C VAL A 65 -12.83 -4.92 -15.41
N ASP A 66 -11.76 -4.49 -14.75
CA ASP A 66 -10.39 -4.84 -15.09
C ASP A 66 -9.98 -6.14 -14.35
N TYR A 67 -9.46 -7.11 -15.09
CA TYR A 67 -8.96 -8.38 -14.56
C TYR A 67 -7.54 -8.63 -15.06
N ARG A 68 -6.65 -9.10 -14.19
CA ARG A 68 -5.46 -9.81 -14.67
C ARG A 68 -5.90 -11.22 -15.05
N VAL A 69 -5.59 -11.67 -16.25
CA VAL A 69 -5.98 -12.99 -16.75
C VAL A 69 -4.71 -13.76 -17.15
N SER A 70 -4.62 -15.03 -16.76
CA SER A 70 -3.54 -15.94 -17.19
C SER A 70 -3.70 -16.34 -18.65
N PRO A 71 -2.68 -16.94 -19.30
CA PRO A 71 -2.82 -17.49 -20.64
C PRO A 71 -3.99 -18.48 -20.77
N GLU A 72 -4.20 -19.35 -19.77
CA GLU A 72 -5.31 -20.31 -19.74
C GLU A 72 -6.65 -19.59 -19.53
N GLY A 73 -6.71 -18.62 -18.61
CA GLY A 73 -7.90 -17.81 -18.38
C GLY A 73 -8.28 -17.01 -19.62
N LEU A 74 -7.31 -16.55 -20.43
CA LEU A 74 -7.57 -15.78 -21.64
C LEU A 74 -8.24 -16.66 -22.70
N ALA A 75 -7.79 -17.92 -22.83
CA ALA A 75 -8.44 -18.89 -23.71
C ALA A 75 -9.89 -19.18 -23.26
N ALA A 76 -10.14 -19.25 -21.95
CA ALA A 76 -11.49 -19.41 -21.41
C ALA A 76 -12.36 -18.15 -21.64
N LEU A 77 -11.78 -16.96 -21.51
CA LEU A 77 -12.45 -15.69 -21.79
C LEU A 77 -12.83 -15.59 -23.28
N ASP A 78 -11.92 -15.92 -24.19
CA ASP A 78 -12.21 -15.97 -25.62
C ASP A 78 -13.34 -16.95 -25.95
N ALA A 79 -13.34 -18.13 -25.31
CA ALA A 79 -14.39 -19.14 -25.49
C ALA A 79 -15.74 -18.72 -24.91
N SER A 80 -15.77 -17.84 -23.90
CA SER A 80 -17.00 -17.34 -23.29
C SER A 80 -17.80 -16.40 -24.19
N GLY A 81 -17.12 -15.74 -25.14
CA GLY A 81 -17.72 -14.70 -25.99
C GLY A 81 -17.99 -13.37 -25.28
N LEU A 82 -17.50 -13.16 -24.05
CA LEU A 82 -17.55 -11.86 -23.39
C LEU A 82 -16.68 -10.85 -24.13
N ALA A 83 -17.22 -9.65 -24.33
CA ALA A 83 -16.47 -8.56 -24.95
C ALA A 83 -15.44 -8.02 -23.97
N TYR A 84 -14.20 -7.86 -24.43
CA TYR A 84 -13.13 -7.25 -23.66
C TYR A 84 -12.15 -6.47 -24.54
N VAL A 85 -11.41 -5.54 -23.91
CA VAL A 85 -10.24 -4.89 -24.51
C VAL A 85 -9.00 -5.20 -23.69
N THR A 86 -7.84 -5.34 -24.36
CA THR A 86 -6.56 -5.54 -23.65
C THR A 86 -5.98 -4.20 -23.25
N LEU A 87 -5.77 -3.99 -21.95
CA LEU A 87 -5.13 -2.79 -21.38
C LEU A 87 -3.61 -2.98 -21.26
N ILE A 88 -3.20 -4.13 -20.74
CA ILE A 88 -1.78 -4.50 -20.59
C ILE A 88 -1.57 -5.83 -21.33
N PRO A 89 -0.84 -5.83 -22.46
CA PRO A 89 -0.68 -7.03 -23.28
C PRO A 89 0.28 -8.06 -22.69
N ASP A 90 1.20 -7.63 -21.82
CA ASP A 90 2.13 -8.50 -21.10
C ASP A 90 2.45 -7.87 -19.74
N VAL A 91 1.93 -8.48 -18.68
CA VAL A 91 2.13 -8.02 -17.30
C VAL A 91 3.58 -8.20 -16.87
N GLN A 92 4.24 -9.29 -17.26
CA GLN A 92 5.61 -9.54 -16.86
C GLN A 92 6.56 -8.54 -17.52
N ALA A 93 6.35 -8.22 -18.80
CA ALA A 93 7.15 -7.19 -19.48
C ALA A 93 7.03 -5.81 -18.79
N ARG A 94 5.86 -5.46 -18.25
CA ARG A 94 5.67 -4.23 -17.46
C ARG A 94 6.43 -4.28 -16.13
N ILE A 95 6.42 -5.41 -15.45
CA ILE A 95 7.16 -5.60 -14.20
C ILE A 95 8.67 -5.53 -14.47
N ASP A 96 9.15 -6.17 -15.54
CA ASP A 96 10.56 -6.14 -15.92
C ASP A 96 11.01 -4.71 -16.27
N GLN A 97 10.17 -3.93 -16.99
CA GLN A 97 10.42 -2.51 -17.26
C GLN A 97 10.48 -1.66 -15.99
N GLU A 98 9.57 -1.88 -15.03
CA GLU A 98 9.59 -1.19 -13.74
C GLU A 98 10.88 -1.49 -12.96
N ARG A 99 11.31 -2.77 -12.93
CA ARG A 99 12.53 -3.21 -12.25
C ARG A 99 13.78 -2.59 -12.87
N GLU A 100 13.84 -2.54 -14.21
CA GLU A 100 14.93 -1.88 -14.92
C GLU A 100 14.98 -0.38 -14.61
N ALA A 101 13.84 0.30 -14.62
CA ALA A 101 13.77 1.73 -14.30
C ALA A 101 14.26 2.02 -12.87
N VAL A 102 13.85 1.21 -11.88
CA VAL A 102 14.32 1.34 -10.49
C VAL A 102 15.84 1.11 -10.39
N ALA A 103 16.37 0.07 -11.06
CA ALA A 103 17.80 -0.23 -11.03
C ALA A 103 18.63 0.92 -11.63
N LEU A 104 18.21 1.44 -12.80
CA LEU A 104 18.86 2.56 -13.46
C LEU A 104 18.83 3.83 -12.61
N ALA A 105 17.75 4.07 -11.86
CA ALA A 105 17.67 5.21 -10.96
C ALA A 105 18.64 5.12 -9.78
N GLY A 106 18.83 3.91 -9.24
CA GLY A 106 19.85 3.63 -8.24
C GLY A 106 21.28 3.89 -8.75
N GLU A 107 21.59 3.45 -9.97
CA GLU A 107 22.92 3.61 -10.58
C GLU A 107 23.27 5.07 -10.90
N ARG A 108 22.29 5.86 -11.35
CA ARG A 108 22.49 7.25 -11.78
C ARG A 108 22.43 8.26 -10.63
N GLY A 109 22.08 7.82 -9.43
CA GLY A 109 21.96 8.68 -8.24
C GLY A 109 20.80 9.68 -8.33
N PHE A 110 19.68 9.29 -8.96
CA PHE A 110 18.49 10.12 -9.00
C PHE A 110 17.88 10.30 -7.60
N GLY A 111 17.14 11.40 -7.41
CA GLY A 111 16.55 11.81 -6.15
C GLY A 111 15.55 10.78 -5.61
N PHE A 112 15.25 10.85 -4.31
CA PHE A 112 14.40 9.87 -3.63
C PHE A 112 13.05 9.65 -4.35
N PHE A 113 12.46 10.70 -4.92
CA PHE A 113 11.15 10.67 -5.58
C PHE A 113 11.15 10.31 -7.08
N ASP A 114 12.31 10.04 -7.67
CA ASP A 114 12.43 9.72 -9.11
C ASP A 114 12.19 8.24 -9.43
N ALA A 115 12.07 7.38 -8.42
CA ALA A 115 11.83 5.95 -8.56
C ALA A 115 11.15 5.37 -7.32
N TYR A 116 10.57 4.17 -7.45
CA TYR A 116 10.05 3.42 -6.31
C TYR A 116 11.17 2.98 -5.36
N ARG A 117 10.87 2.98 -4.06
CA ARG A 117 11.85 2.77 -2.99
C ARG A 117 11.53 1.55 -2.16
N THR A 118 12.55 0.79 -1.79
CA THR A 118 12.44 -0.35 -0.88
C THR A 118 12.07 0.11 0.54
N TYR A 119 11.56 -0.81 1.37
CA TYR A 119 11.28 -0.53 2.79
C TYR A 119 12.49 0.08 3.53
N ALA A 120 13.70 -0.43 3.25
CA ALA A 120 14.93 0.06 3.89
C ALA A 120 15.27 1.50 3.45
N GLU A 121 14.99 1.86 2.20
CA GLU A 121 15.17 3.23 1.71
C GLU A 121 14.15 4.20 2.32
N PHE A 122 12.91 3.77 2.55
CA PHE A 122 11.93 4.57 3.30
C PHE A 122 12.37 4.80 4.76
N ASP A 123 12.94 3.78 5.41
CA ASP A 123 13.44 3.93 6.79
C ASP A 123 14.63 4.89 6.85
N ALA A 124 15.56 4.79 5.89
CA ALA A 124 16.66 5.73 5.74
C ALA A 124 16.16 7.15 5.44
N TRP A 125 15.16 7.30 4.57
CA TRP A 125 14.54 8.59 4.25
C TRP A 125 13.88 9.25 5.47
N ALA A 126 13.13 8.50 6.28
CA ALA A 126 12.49 9.06 7.47
C ALA A 126 13.52 9.60 8.48
N ASN A 127 14.64 8.88 8.66
CA ASN A 127 15.76 9.33 9.48
C ASN A 127 16.45 10.57 8.87
N ALA A 128 16.68 10.58 7.56
CA ALA A 128 17.31 11.71 6.86
C ALA A 128 16.45 12.98 6.92
N LEU A 129 15.13 12.86 6.73
CA LEU A 129 14.20 13.99 6.80
C LEU A 129 14.16 14.60 8.21
N ALA A 130 14.12 13.76 9.26
CA ALA A 130 14.19 14.22 10.64
C ALA A 130 15.52 14.93 10.95
N ALA A 131 16.64 14.38 10.46
CA ALA A 131 17.96 14.98 10.65
C ALA A 131 18.13 16.32 9.89
N ALA A 132 17.49 16.47 8.73
CA ALA A 132 17.51 17.70 7.95
C ALA A 132 16.65 18.82 8.57
N HIS A 133 15.62 18.47 9.34
CA HIS A 133 14.67 19.42 9.93
C HIS A 133 14.47 19.21 11.44
N PRO A 134 15.51 19.28 12.29
CA PRO A 134 15.46 18.84 13.69
C PRO A 134 14.54 19.65 14.62
N GLY A 135 14.11 20.84 14.19
CA GLY A 135 13.14 21.68 14.91
C GLY A 135 11.70 21.55 14.42
N LEU A 136 11.44 20.66 13.46
CA LEU A 136 10.14 20.50 12.81
C LEU A 136 9.76 19.02 12.64
N VAL A 137 10.68 18.17 12.19
CA VAL A 137 10.42 16.77 11.86
C VAL A 137 10.98 15.86 12.94
N SER A 138 10.18 14.90 13.38
CA SER A 138 10.62 13.81 14.25
C SER A 138 10.16 12.47 13.68
N ARG A 139 11.03 11.46 13.68
CA ARG A 139 10.67 10.07 13.36
C ARG A 139 10.03 9.43 14.59
N PHE A 140 9.01 8.60 14.37
CA PHE A 140 8.41 7.76 15.41
C PHE A 140 8.20 6.33 14.89
N ASP A 141 8.18 5.38 15.81
CA ASP A 141 7.79 4.00 15.55
C ASP A 141 6.40 3.76 16.19
N ALA A 142 5.40 3.41 15.38
CA ALA A 142 4.03 3.16 15.85
C ALA A 142 3.88 1.75 16.45
N GLY A 143 4.68 0.79 15.96
CA GLY A 143 4.64 -0.60 16.40
C GLY A 143 5.32 -1.52 15.41
N LEU A 144 5.07 -2.83 15.53
CA LEU A 144 5.71 -3.86 14.72
C LEU A 144 4.68 -4.63 13.87
N SER A 145 5.08 -5.05 12.68
CA SER A 145 4.35 -5.97 11.81
C SER A 145 4.43 -7.43 12.28
N LEU A 146 3.73 -8.32 11.57
CA LEU A 146 3.73 -9.76 11.86
C LEU A 146 5.12 -10.41 11.82
N GLN A 147 6.02 -9.91 10.98
CA GLN A 147 7.41 -10.36 10.86
C GLN A 147 8.39 -9.46 11.62
N GLY A 148 7.91 -8.57 12.50
CA GLY A 148 8.75 -7.75 13.38
C GLY A 148 9.40 -6.54 12.70
N ARG A 149 8.90 -6.09 11.55
CA ARG A 149 9.36 -4.83 10.93
C ARG A 149 8.66 -3.65 11.58
N SER A 150 9.38 -2.55 11.76
CA SER A 150 8.77 -1.34 12.29
C SER A 150 7.76 -0.76 11.29
N ILE A 151 6.58 -0.40 11.82
CA ILE A 151 5.64 0.51 11.18
C ILE A 151 6.00 1.89 11.73
N PHE A 152 6.74 2.67 10.96
CA PHE A 152 7.27 3.97 11.35
C PHE A 152 6.64 5.10 10.54
N GLY A 153 6.80 6.31 11.06
CA GLY A 153 6.37 7.53 10.39
C GLY A 153 7.22 8.74 10.76
N VAL A 154 6.85 9.88 10.19
CA VAL A 154 7.39 11.19 10.56
C VAL A 154 6.26 12.10 11.03
N ARG A 155 6.50 12.83 12.11
CA ARG A 155 5.63 13.87 12.65
C ARG A 155 6.24 15.23 12.35
N LEU A 156 5.47 16.09 11.71
CA LEU A 156 5.80 17.48 11.45
C LEU A 156 5.10 18.36 12.48
N ARG A 157 5.91 18.98 13.34
CA ARG A 157 5.49 19.80 14.46
C ARG A 157 6.59 20.82 14.78
N PRO A 158 6.33 22.13 14.64
CA PRO A 158 7.32 23.14 15.00
C PRO A 158 7.72 23.06 16.48
N ALA A 159 9.00 23.29 16.76
CA ALA A 159 9.52 23.34 18.13
C ALA A 159 8.78 24.41 18.95
N GLY A 160 8.37 24.04 20.17
CA GLY A 160 7.61 24.92 21.06
C GLY A 160 6.10 24.95 20.82
N ALA A 161 5.58 24.21 19.84
CA ALA A 161 4.15 24.04 19.65
C ALA A 161 3.45 23.53 20.93
N PRO A 162 2.23 24.01 21.28
CA PRO A 162 1.46 23.54 22.44
C PRO A 162 1.17 22.04 22.40
N ALA A 163 1.17 21.35 23.55
CA ALA A 163 0.97 19.89 23.61
C ALA A 163 -0.35 19.42 22.96
N ASP A 164 -1.45 20.09 23.26
CA ASP A 164 -2.80 19.71 22.84
C ASP A 164 -3.23 20.42 21.55
N ARG A 165 -2.67 19.99 20.42
CA ARG A 165 -3.02 20.52 19.09
C ARG A 165 -3.87 19.55 18.30
N PRO A 166 -4.72 20.05 17.40
CA PRO A 166 -5.35 19.19 16.43
C PRO A 166 -4.31 18.57 15.50
N SER A 167 -4.55 17.34 15.05
CA SER A 167 -3.64 16.64 14.15
C SER A 167 -4.34 16.06 12.93
N VAL A 168 -3.56 15.82 11.88
CA VAL A 168 -3.97 15.11 10.67
C VAL A 168 -3.02 13.95 10.43
N LEU A 169 -3.56 12.78 10.12
CA LEU A 169 -2.80 11.59 9.78
C LEU A 169 -2.96 11.26 8.31
N PHE A 170 -1.83 11.11 7.62
CA PHE A 170 -1.74 10.52 6.30
C PHE A 170 -1.06 9.17 6.39
N ASN A 171 -1.67 8.13 5.81
CA ASN A 171 -1.01 6.84 5.68
C ASN A 171 -1.18 6.25 4.28
N GLY A 172 -0.34 5.26 3.98
CA GLY A 172 -0.42 4.54 2.71
C GLY A 172 -0.01 3.08 2.86
N CYS A 173 0.00 2.39 1.71
CA CYS A 173 0.45 1.02 1.57
C CYS A 173 -0.22 0.05 2.56
N GLN A 174 -1.54 0.15 2.75
CA GLN A 174 -2.27 -0.96 3.35
C GLN A 174 -2.24 -2.19 2.41
N HIS A 175 -2.30 -1.95 1.09
CA HIS A 175 -2.06 -2.98 0.08
C HIS A 175 -0.63 -2.88 -0.48
N ALA A 176 0.08 -4.00 -0.47
CA ALA A 176 1.51 -4.04 -0.78
C ALA A 176 1.87 -3.74 -2.24
N ARG A 177 1.01 -4.10 -3.20
CA ARG A 177 1.24 -3.89 -4.65
C ARG A 177 1.11 -2.43 -5.10
N GLU A 178 0.54 -1.56 -4.27
CA GLU A 178 0.17 -0.18 -4.59
C GLU A 178 1.37 0.78 -4.38
N TRP A 179 2.48 0.55 -5.08
CA TRP A 179 3.77 1.20 -4.82
C TRP A 179 3.80 2.73 -4.90
N ILE A 180 2.86 3.35 -5.61
CA ILE A 180 2.72 4.81 -5.68
C ILE A 180 2.17 5.42 -4.38
N SER A 181 1.39 4.64 -3.61
CA SER A 181 0.81 5.09 -2.33
C SER A 181 1.87 5.51 -1.31
N PRO A 182 2.86 4.66 -0.91
CA PRO A 182 3.87 5.05 0.05
C PRO A 182 4.76 6.20 -0.48
N MET A 183 5.04 6.24 -1.79
CA MET A 183 5.81 7.34 -2.41
C MET A 183 5.06 8.67 -2.30
N THR A 184 3.75 8.67 -2.52
CA THR A 184 2.90 9.87 -2.40
C THR A 184 2.89 10.40 -0.98
N VAL A 185 2.71 9.52 0.02
CA VAL A 185 2.73 9.90 1.44
C VAL A 185 4.08 10.53 1.82
N ALA A 186 5.19 9.94 1.38
CA ALA A 186 6.52 10.51 1.62
C ALA A 186 6.73 11.85 0.87
N PHE A 187 6.22 11.98 -0.35
CA PHE A 187 6.33 13.23 -1.11
C PHE A 187 5.58 14.39 -0.44
N ILE A 188 4.40 14.12 0.13
CA ILE A 188 3.65 15.13 0.89
C ILE A 188 4.43 15.50 2.16
N ALA A 189 4.97 14.53 2.89
CA ALA A 189 5.78 14.80 4.08
C ALA A 189 7.00 15.68 3.78
N ASP A 190 7.72 15.39 2.69
CA ASP A 190 8.88 16.16 2.23
C ASP A 190 8.48 17.57 1.77
N SER A 191 7.35 17.70 1.07
CA SER A 191 6.79 18.99 0.66
C SER A 191 6.43 19.87 1.85
N PHE A 192 5.83 19.29 2.90
CA PHE A 192 5.51 20.02 4.13
C PHE A 192 6.79 20.43 4.88
N ALA A 193 7.78 19.54 4.98
CA ALA A 193 9.04 19.82 5.68
C ALA A 193 9.84 20.93 4.99
N SER A 194 9.95 20.87 3.66
CA SER A 194 10.66 21.85 2.83
C SER A 194 9.87 23.15 2.65
N GLY A 195 8.54 23.10 2.74
CA GLY A 195 7.65 24.24 2.55
C GLY A 195 7.44 25.09 3.81
N TYR A 196 7.75 24.58 5.01
CA TYR A 196 7.56 25.35 6.25
C TYR A 196 8.48 26.57 6.31
N GLY A 197 7.91 27.75 6.51
CA GLY A 197 8.61 29.04 6.45
C GLY A 197 8.88 29.56 5.03
N VAL A 198 8.43 28.83 3.99
CA VAL A 198 8.61 29.18 2.58
C VAL A 198 7.26 29.34 1.87
N ASP A 199 6.42 28.29 1.86
CA ASP A 199 5.06 28.36 1.36
C ASP A 199 4.12 28.84 2.50
N PRO A 200 3.42 29.97 2.33
CA PRO A 200 2.57 30.51 3.38
C PRO A 200 1.39 29.60 3.75
N ARG A 201 0.92 28.73 2.83
CA ARG A 201 -0.16 27.77 3.09
C ARG A 201 0.31 26.63 3.97
N ILE A 202 1.48 26.06 3.65
CA ILE A 202 2.11 24.99 4.47
C ILE A 202 2.46 25.54 5.85
N THR A 203 3.00 26.77 5.89
CA THR A 203 3.33 27.45 7.16
C THR A 203 2.07 27.63 8.02
N ALA A 204 0.98 28.16 7.44
CA ALA A 204 -0.28 28.32 8.17
C ALA A 204 -0.84 26.97 8.69
N ILE A 205 -0.73 25.91 7.90
CA ILE A 205 -1.14 24.56 8.35
C ILE A 205 -0.30 24.11 9.55
N LEU A 206 1.03 24.18 9.45
CA LEU A 206 1.94 23.68 10.48
C LEU A 206 2.02 24.59 11.72
N ASP A 207 1.60 25.85 11.62
CA ASP A 207 1.41 26.77 12.74
C ASP A 207 0.19 26.38 13.60
N GLU A 208 -0.81 25.71 13.02
CA GLU A 208 -2.05 25.31 13.72
C GLU A 208 -2.12 23.82 14.05
N LEU A 209 -1.58 22.96 13.17
CA LEU A 209 -1.75 21.52 13.20
C LEU A 209 -0.43 20.78 13.39
N ASP A 210 -0.52 19.60 14.02
CA ASP A 210 0.49 18.55 13.85
C ASP A 210 0.10 17.69 12.63
N VAL A 211 1.09 17.27 11.84
CA VAL A 211 0.82 16.41 10.68
C VAL A 211 1.70 15.17 10.72
N ASP A 212 1.05 14.01 10.75
CA ASP A 212 1.68 12.70 10.84
C ASP A 212 1.61 11.96 9.51
N PHE A 213 2.70 11.31 9.14
CA PHE A 213 2.83 10.55 7.91
C PHE A 213 3.35 9.15 8.21
N ILE A 214 2.56 8.10 7.89
CA ILE A 214 2.95 6.68 7.97
C ILE A 214 2.94 6.09 6.55
N PRO A 215 4.06 6.14 5.82
CA PRO A 215 4.08 5.73 4.41
C PRO A 215 3.74 4.25 4.20
N ILE A 216 4.22 3.37 5.08
CA ILE A 216 4.11 1.91 4.92
C ILE A 216 3.43 1.28 6.14
N VAL A 217 2.12 1.02 6.04
CA VAL A 217 1.35 0.29 7.06
C VAL A 217 1.56 -1.22 6.97
N ASN A 218 1.76 -1.77 5.76
CA ASN A 218 1.99 -3.20 5.51
C ASN A 218 3.45 -3.50 5.09
N PRO A 219 4.45 -3.38 6.00
CA PRO A 219 5.85 -3.52 5.62
C PRO A 219 6.20 -4.95 5.18
N ASP A 220 5.52 -5.97 5.71
CA ASP A 220 5.79 -7.36 5.34
C ASP A 220 5.29 -7.70 3.95
N GLY A 221 4.06 -7.30 3.62
CA GLY A 221 3.55 -7.40 2.27
C GLY A 221 4.39 -6.56 1.31
N TYR A 222 4.76 -5.33 1.68
CA TYR A 222 5.57 -4.45 0.85
C TYR A 222 6.90 -5.10 0.49
N VAL A 223 7.67 -5.61 1.47
CA VAL A 223 8.93 -6.34 1.20
C VAL A 223 8.70 -7.58 0.35
N HIS A 224 7.59 -8.30 0.54
CA HIS A 224 7.26 -9.46 -0.28
C HIS A 224 7.00 -9.07 -1.75
N SER A 225 6.41 -7.89 -2.00
CA SER A 225 6.21 -7.37 -3.35
C SER A 225 7.51 -6.96 -4.06
N TRP A 226 8.56 -6.66 -3.30
CA TRP A 226 9.90 -6.42 -3.85
C TRP A 226 10.64 -7.71 -4.16
N THR A 227 10.53 -8.71 -3.27
CA THR A 227 11.44 -9.87 -3.25
C THR A 227 10.86 -11.16 -3.83
N SER A 228 9.53 -11.30 -3.89
CA SER A 228 8.89 -12.58 -4.25
C SER A 228 7.73 -12.43 -5.23
N GLU A 229 6.75 -11.56 -4.96
CA GLU A 229 5.55 -11.49 -5.77
C GLU A 229 5.05 -10.04 -5.93
N ARG A 230 5.36 -9.41 -7.06
CA ARG A 230 5.10 -7.97 -7.31
C ARG A 230 3.64 -7.56 -7.13
N LEU A 231 2.69 -8.46 -7.44
CA LEU A 231 1.26 -8.19 -7.34
C LEU A 231 0.65 -8.60 -6.00
N TRP A 232 1.46 -8.96 -5.00
CA TRP A 232 0.97 -9.30 -3.66
C TRP A 232 0.24 -8.11 -3.02
N ARG A 233 -0.99 -8.33 -2.55
CA ARG A 233 -1.85 -7.31 -1.95
C ARG A 233 -1.82 -7.32 -0.42
N LYS A 234 -2.02 -8.49 0.17
CA LYS A 234 -2.32 -8.70 1.61
C LYS A 234 -1.11 -8.49 2.52
N ASN A 235 -1.27 -8.66 3.84
CA ASN A 235 -0.12 -8.87 4.72
C ASN A 235 0.49 -10.28 4.53
N ARG A 236 1.36 -10.74 5.45
CA ARG A 236 2.06 -12.04 5.34
C ARG A 236 1.66 -13.07 6.39
N ARG A 237 0.47 -12.95 6.99
CA ARG A 237 -0.05 -13.93 7.95
C ARG A 237 -0.09 -15.35 7.38
N PRO A 238 0.48 -16.39 8.01
CA PRO A 238 0.22 -17.77 7.63
C PRO A 238 -1.22 -18.16 8.02
N ASN A 239 -1.97 -18.74 7.09
CA ASN A 239 -3.35 -19.19 7.31
C ASN A 239 -3.46 -20.72 7.25
N PRO A 240 -4.50 -21.32 7.87
CA PRO A 240 -4.83 -22.72 7.65
C PRO A 240 -4.95 -23.06 6.15
N GLY A 241 -4.56 -24.28 5.77
CA GLY A 241 -4.55 -24.70 4.38
C GLY A 241 -3.38 -24.17 3.54
N GLY A 242 -2.38 -23.52 4.17
CA GLY A 242 -1.14 -23.11 3.51
C GLY A 242 -1.21 -21.82 2.70
N SER A 243 -2.36 -21.15 2.72
CA SER A 243 -2.48 -19.79 2.15
C SER A 243 -1.83 -18.75 3.05
N PHE A 244 -1.57 -17.57 2.50
CA PHE A 244 -0.99 -16.44 3.24
C PHE A 244 -1.80 -15.17 3.08
N GLY A 245 -1.69 -14.30 4.08
CA GLY A 245 -2.15 -12.93 4.08
C GLY A 245 -3.62 -12.75 4.46
N VAL A 246 -3.87 -11.64 5.12
CA VAL A 246 -5.16 -11.00 5.37
C VAL A 246 -5.17 -9.66 4.66
N ASP A 247 -6.30 -9.30 4.05
CA ASP A 247 -6.53 -7.95 3.55
C ASP A 247 -6.71 -7.03 4.75
N ILE A 248 -5.70 -6.22 5.06
CA ILE A 248 -5.72 -5.38 6.24
C ILE A 248 -6.71 -4.21 6.11
N ASN A 249 -7.12 -3.85 4.88
CA ASN A 249 -8.23 -2.93 4.66
C ASN A 249 -9.61 -3.65 4.66
N ARG A 250 -9.67 -4.89 5.14
CA ARG A 250 -10.91 -5.61 5.52
C ARG A 250 -10.88 -6.08 6.98
N ASN A 251 -9.81 -5.78 7.71
CA ASN A 251 -9.56 -6.29 9.06
C ASN A 251 -9.88 -5.28 10.17
N TRP A 252 -10.44 -4.10 9.84
CA TRP A 252 -10.85 -3.10 10.82
C TRP A 252 -12.04 -3.56 11.66
N GLY A 253 -12.19 -3.00 12.87
CA GLY A 253 -13.22 -3.42 13.83
C GLY A 253 -14.62 -2.85 13.62
N TYR A 254 -14.79 -1.91 12.68
CA TYR A 254 -16.09 -1.34 12.38
C TYR A 254 -16.77 -2.13 11.26
N GLU A 255 -17.98 -2.64 11.51
CA GLU A 255 -18.78 -3.40 10.53
C GLU A 255 -18.03 -4.60 9.88
N TRP A 256 -17.14 -5.21 10.67
CA TRP A 256 -16.28 -6.30 10.23
C TRP A 256 -17.09 -7.51 9.73
N GLY A 257 -16.68 -8.07 8.59
CA GLY A 257 -17.38 -9.19 7.97
C GLY A 257 -18.61 -8.81 7.15
N GLY A 258 -18.88 -7.51 7.02
CA GLY A 258 -19.88 -6.97 6.09
C GLY A 258 -19.53 -7.15 4.61
N PRO A 259 -20.33 -6.55 3.71
CA PRO A 259 -20.19 -6.67 2.26
C PRO A 259 -18.80 -6.29 1.74
N GLY A 260 -18.40 -6.90 0.61
CA GLY A 260 -17.11 -6.63 -0.04
C GLY A 260 -15.90 -7.26 0.66
N SER A 261 -16.11 -8.24 1.54
CA SER A 261 -15.06 -9.01 2.22
C SER A 261 -15.28 -10.53 2.09
N SER A 262 -14.20 -11.31 2.06
CA SER A 262 -14.26 -12.77 1.97
C SER A 262 -13.91 -13.46 3.28
N GLY A 263 -14.59 -14.57 3.60
CA GLY A 263 -14.22 -15.47 4.69
C GLY A 263 -13.21 -16.56 4.28
N THR A 264 -12.84 -16.62 3.00
CA THR A 264 -11.98 -17.67 2.44
C THR A 264 -10.51 -17.23 2.51
N PRO A 265 -9.61 -17.94 3.22
CA PRO A 265 -8.23 -17.50 3.44
C PRO A 265 -7.39 -17.25 2.18
N SER A 266 -7.67 -17.96 1.09
CA SER A 266 -6.98 -17.79 -0.20
C SER A 266 -7.48 -16.60 -1.02
N ASN A 267 -8.61 -15.98 -0.66
CA ASN A 267 -9.14 -14.83 -1.40
C ASN A 267 -8.34 -13.55 -1.07
N ASP A 268 -8.22 -12.65 -2.05
CA ASP A 268 -7.48 -11.40 -1.91
C ASP A 268 -8.15 -10.38 -0.99
N THR A 269 -9.45 -10.52 -0.76
CA THR A 269 -10.25 -9.72 0.19
C THR A 269 -10.51 -10.47 1.50
N TYR A 270 -9.71 -11.49 1.82
CA TYR A 270 -9.87 -12.25 3.07
C TYR A 270 -9.75 -11.34 4.29
N ARG A 271 -10.85 -11.24 5.06
CA ARG A 271 -10.98 -10.31 6.21
C ARG A 271 -10.23 -10.70 7.47
N GLY A 272 -9.56 -11.85 7.47
CA GLY A 272 -8.94 -12.43 8.65
C GLY A 272 -9.92 -13.22 9.52
N PRO A 273 -9.41 -13.86 10.60
CA PRO A 273 -10.23 -14.66 11.51
C PRO A 273 -11.08 -13.86 12.50
N ALA A 274 -10.76 -12.58 12.74
CA ALA A 274 -11.45 -11.69 13.67
C ALA A 274 -11.16 -10.22 13.30
N PRO A 275 -11.98 -9.23 13.73
CA PRO A 275 -11.61 -7.82 13.64
C PRO A 275 -10.31 -7.57 14.40
N PHE A 276 -9.44 -6.73 13.83
CA PHE A 276 -8.10 -6.44 14.33
C PHE A 276 -7.28 -7.69 14.64
N SER A 277 -7.40 -8.76 13.84
CA SER A 277 -6.57 -9.96 14.00
C SER A 277 -5.12 -9.75 13.58
N GLU A 278 -4.85 -8.71 12.80
CA GLU A 278 -3.53 -8.41 12.25
C GLU A 278 -2.81 -7.33 13.04
N PRO A 279 -1.52 -7.53 13.39
CA PRO A 279 -0.74 -6.56 14.15
C PRO A 279 -0.65 -5.21 13.42
N GLU A 280 -0.60 -5.19 12.08
CA GLU A 280 -0.57 -3.95 11.31
C GLU A 280 -1.80 -3.06 11.57
N THR A 281 -2.99 -3.66 11.58
CA THR A 281 -4.23 -2.92 11.88
C THR A 281 -4.37 -2.54 13.34
N GLN A 282 -3.92 -3.38 14.27
CA GLN A 282 -3.89 -3.06 15.69
C GLN A 282 -2.99 -1.87 15.96
N VAL A 283 -1.79 -1.86 15.38
CA VAL A 283 -0.81 -0.78 15.53
C VAL A 283 -1.38 0.54 15.02
N LEU A 284 -1.94 0.56 13.80
CA LEU A 284 -2.49 1.79 13.25
C LEU A 284 -3.71 2.27 14.05
N SER A 285 -4.60 1.37 14.46
CA SER A 285 -5.75 1.73 15.31
C SER A 285 -5.34 2.28 16.66
N GLN A 286 -4.35 1.69 17.32
CA GLN A 286 -3.81 2.18 18.59
C GLN A 286 -3.12 3.53 18.42
N TYR A 287 -2.38 3.73 17.33
CA TYR A 287 -1.76 5.01 17.01
C TYR A 287 -2.82 6.10 16.83
N ILE A 288 -3.87 5.84 16.05
CA ILE A 288 -5.02 6.75 15.86
C ILE A 288 -5.68 7.07 17.21
N ALA A 289 -5.98 6.06 18.02
CA ALA A 289 -6.61 6.25 19.33
C ALA A 289 -5.73 6.99 20.34
N SER A 290 -4.41 6.99 20.17
CA SER A 290 -3.48 7.74 21.02
C SER A 290 -3.42 9.24 20.69
N GLN A 291 -3.97 9.67 19.54
CA GLN A 291 -4.01 11.07 19.15
C GLN A 291 -5.16 11.79 19.87
N THR A 292 -4.83 12.72 20.77
CA THR A 292 -5.83 13.48 21.54
C THR A 292 -6.61 14.51 20.71
N GLY A 293 -6.12 14.85 19.50
CA GLY A 293 -6.66 15.91 18.67
C GLY A 293 -6.86 15.54 17.20
N LEU A 294 -6.90 14.27 16.82
CA LEU A 294 -7.03 13.88 15.41
C LEU A 294 -8.32 14.42 14.79
N ARG A 295 -8.19 15.22 13.72
CA ARG A 295 -9.32 15.84 13.01
C ARG A 295 -9.57 15.23 11.63
N ALA A 296 -8.54 14.66 11.02
CA ALA A 296 -8.66 13.99 9.73
C ALA A 296 -7.68 12.82 9.62
N HIS A 297 -8.11 11.77 8.95
CA HIS A 297 -7.33 10.59 8.62
C HIS A 297 -7.52 10.32 7.12
N ILE A 298 -6.41 10.29 6.38
CA ILE A 298 -6.40 10.18 4.93
C ILE A 298 -5.53 8.98 4.54
N ASP A 299 -6.17 8.00 3.90
CA ASP A 299 -5.57 6.72 3.55
C ASP A 299 -5.39 6.63 2.02
N PHE A 300 -4.14 6.54 1.57
CA PHE A 300 -3.79 6.54 0.15
C PHE A 300 -3.79 5.12 -0.42
N HIS A 301 -4.51 4.96 -1.53
CA HIS A 301 -4.60 3.73 -2.31
C HIS A 301 -4.35 3.98 -3.80
N SER A 302 -4.17 2.91 -4.57
CA SER A 302 -4.14 2.96 -6.03
C SER A 302 -4.75 1.71 -6.67
N TYR A 303 -5.25 1.75 -7.89
CA TYR A 303 -5.40 2.90 -8.80
C TYR A 303 -6.85 3.40 -8.82
N SER A 304 -7.22 4.17 -9.85
CA SER A 304 -8.59 4.57 -10.27
C SER A 304 -8.93 6.05 -10.15
N GLN A 305 -8.03 6.89 -9.62
CA GLN A 305 -8.25 8.34 -9.53
C GLN A 305 -9.57 8.69 -8.81
N LEU A 306 -9.69 8.26 -7.56
CA LEU A 306 -10.88 8.48 -6.73
C LEU A 306 -10.53 9.28 -5.48
N VAL A 307 -11.45 10.15 -5.03
CA VAL A 307 -11.43 10.75 -3.69
C VAL A 307 -12.66 10.27 -2.93
N LEU A 308 -12.44 9.43 -1.93
CA LEU A 308 -13.53 8.68 -1.32
C LEU A 308 -13.80 9.12 0.12
N ALA A 309 -15.09 9.14 0.47
CA ALA A 309 -15.57 9.43 1.81
C ALA A 309 -16.41 8.26 2.39
N PRO A 310 -16.54 8.14 3.72
CA PRO A 310 -17.45 7.19 4.33
C PRO A 310 -18.91 7.33 3.87
N TRP A 311 -19.71 6.25 3.89
CA TRP A 311 -19.36 4.88 4.29
C TRP A 311 -19.03 4.00 3.09
N GLY A 312 -18.27 2.93 3.34
CA GLY A 312 -18.10 1.84 2.37
C GLY A 312 -19.03 0.65 2.59
N TRP A 313 -19.37 0.33 3.85
CA TRP A 313 -20.09 -0.89 4.20
C TRP A 313 -21.61 -0.83 3.92
N THR A 314 -22.16 0.38 3.77
CA THR A 314 -23.60 0.64 3.57
C THR A 314 -23.83 1.78 2.57
N THR A 315 -24.96 1.75 1.87
CA THR A 315 -25.44 2.85 1.02
C THR A 315 -26.15 3.95 1.80
N ALA A 316 -26.43 3.74 3.09
CA ALA A 316 -26.94 4.81 3.93
C ALA A 316 -25.87 5.93 4.04
N PRO A 317 -26.25 7.22 3.93
CA PRO A 317 -25.27 8.30 4.01
C PRO A 317 -24.66 8.39 5.42
N ALA A 318 -23.41 8.81 5.49
CA ALA A 318 -22.79 9.19 6.77
C ALA A 318 -23.50 10.42 7.38
N PRO A 319 -23.53 10.57 8.72
CA PRO A 319 -24.13 11.73 9.37
C PRO A 319 -23.61 13.06 8.82
N ASP A 320 -22.30 13.12 8.52
CA ASP A 320 -21.61 14.30 8.00
C ASP A 320 -21.35 14.24 6.49
N ALA A 321 -22.07 13.39 5.75
CA ALA A 321 -21.86 13.19 4.31
C ALA A 321 -21.81 14.48 3.49
N PRO A 322 -22.65 15.52 3.72
CA PRO A 322 -22.54 16.77 2.97
C PRO A 322 -21.18 17.47 3.13
N ALA A 323 -20.61 17.47 4.34
CA ALA A 323 -19.30 18.09 4.60
C ALA A 323 -18.17 17.25 4.01
N LEU A 324 -18.22 15.93 4.19
CA LEU A 324 -17.20 15.00 3.69
C LEU A 324 -17.16 14.96 2.15
N ASN A 325 -18.33 14.92 1.51
CA ASN A 325 -18.41 14.92 0.04
C ASN A 325 -17.97 16.28 -0.52
N GLY A 326 -18.36 17.40 0.11
CA GLY A 326 -17.88 18.71 -0.31
C GLY A 326 -16.36 18.87 -0.18
N LEU A 327 -15.74 18.26 0.84
CA LEU A 327 -14.28 18.19 0.95
C LEU A 327 -13.67 17.31 -0.14
N ALA A 328 -14.27 16.17 -0.45
CA ALA A 328 -13.81 15.27 -1.51
C ALA A 328 -13.85 15.95 -2.89
N ASP A 329 -14.92 16.69 -3.18
CA ASP A 329 -15.05 17.49 -4.42
C ASP A 329 -13.97 18.56 -4.50
N ALA A 330 -13.74 19.31 -3.42
CA ALA A 330 -12.71 20.35 -3.37
C ALA A 330 -11.29 19.77 -3.57
N MET A 331 -11.02 18.57 -3.06
CA MET A 331 -9.77 17.86 -3.30
C MET A 331 -9.62 17.45 -4.76
N ALA A 332 -10.68 16.93 -5.39
CA ALA A 332 -10.68 16.56 -6.80
C ALA A 332 -10.44 17.80 -7.70
N ASP A 333 -11.10 18.92 -7.42
CA ASP A 333 -10.90 20.19 -8.12
C ASP A 333 -9.47 20.73 -7.96
N ALA A 334 -8.90 20.63 -6.76
CA ALA A 334 -7.52 21.05 -6.50
C ALA A 334 -6.50 20.21 -7.28
N ILE A 335 -6.71 18.88 -7.35
CA ILE A 335 -5.87 17.97 -8.15
C ILE A 335 -5.98 18.33 -9.64
N PHE A 336 -7.20 18.52 -10.15
CA PHE A 336 -7.44 18.92 -11.53
C PHE A 336 -6.73 20.25 -11.86
N GLY A 337 -6.72 21.21 -10.93
CA GLY A 337 -6.06 22.50 -11.10
C GLY A 337 -4.54 22.45 -11.35
N VAL A 338 -3.85 21.36 -11.00
CA VAL A 338 -2.39 21.23 -11.19
C VAL A 338 -2.03 20.59 -12.53
N HIS A 339 -2.59 19.41 -12.83
CA HIS A 339 -2.21 18.61 -14.00
C HIS A 339 -3.39 18.20 -14.90
N GLN A 340 -4.60 18.70 -14.63
CA GLN A 340 -5.83 18.35 -15.35
C GLN A 340 -6.20 16.86 -15.24
N GLU A 341 -5.68 16.18 -14.22
CA GLU A 341 -6.06 14.81 -13.91
C GLU A 341 -7.43 14.79 -13.26
N VAL A 342 -8.34 13.99 -13.83
CA VAL A 342 -9.74 13.93 -13.39
C VAL A 342 -9.87 12.89 -12.29
N TYR A 343 -10.38 13.31 -11.14
CA TYR A 343 -10.72 12.43 -10.04
C TYR A 343 -12.24 12.40 -9.84
N VAL A 344 -12.80 11.22 -9.56
CA VAL A 344 -14.21 11.08 -9.18
C VAL A 344 -14.32 11.08 -7.65
N ALA A 345 -15.15 11.96 -7.11
CA ALA A 345 -15.36 12.11 -5.69
C ALA A 345 -16.72 11.54 -5.23
N GLY A 346 -16.77 10.99 -4.02
CA GLY A 346 -18.03 10.60 -3.38
C GLY A 346 -17.91 9.49 -2.34
N PRO A 347 -19.06 8.98 -1.83
CA PRO A 347 -19.07 7.90 -0.86
C PRO A 347 -18.48 6.62 -1.43
N ILE A 348 -17.74 5.87 -0.62
CA ILE A 348 -17.15 4.57 -1.01
C ILE A 348 -18.25 3.62 -1.51
N SER A 349 -19.39 3.54 -0.84
CA SER A 349 -20.45 2.59 -1.19
C SER A 349 -21.10 2.81 -2.55
N THR A 350 -21.04 4.03 -3.09
CA THR A 350 -21.72 4.42 -4.34
C THR A 350 -20.78 4.84 -5.47
N THR A 351 -19.52 5.16 -5.16
CA THR A 351 -18.55 5.67 -6.15
C THR A 351 -17.75 4.50 -6.76
N PRO A 352 -17.03 3.69 -5.97
CA PRO A 352 -16.53 2.42 -6.43
C PRO A 352 -17.59 1.32 -6.25
N TYR A 353 -18.01 0.97 -5.02
CA TYR A 353 -18.91 -0.15 -4.68
C TYR A 353 -19.03 -0.33 -3.15
N LEU A 354 -19.96 -1.17 -2.72
CA LEU A 354 -20.05 -1.61 -1.32
C LEU A 354 -18.84 -2.44 -0.87
N ALA A 355 -18.06 -1.91 0.07
CA ALA A 355 -16.97 -2.60 0.75
C ALA A 355 -16.76 -2.07 2.17
N VAL A 356 -16.60 -2.94 3.16
CA VAL A 356 -16.10 -2.55 4.49
C VAL A 356 -14.64 -2.10 4.33
N LEU A 357 -14.36 -0.81 4.42
CA LEU A 357 -13.00 -0.23 4.41
C LEU A 357 -12.64 0.31 5.80
N THR A 358 -11.42 0.84 5.93
CA THR A 358 -11.02 1.78 6.99
C THR A 358 -12.19 2.73 7.33
N PRO A 359 -12.69 2.75 8.58
CA PRO A 359 -13.85 3.55 8.97
C PRO A 359 -13.62 5.05 8.88
#